data_AF-A0A951N0G8-F1
#
_entry.id   AF-A0A951N0G8-F1
#
_cell.length_a   1.000
_cell.length_b   1.000
_cell.length_c   1.000
_cell.angle_alpha   90.00
_cell.angle_beta   90.00
_cell.angle_gamma   90.00
#
_symmetry.space_group_name_H-M   'P 1'
#
loop_
_entity.id
_entity.type
_entity.pdbx_description
1 polymer ?
#
loop_
_entity_poly.entity_id
_entity_poly.type
_entity_poly.pdbx_seq_one_letter_code
_entity_poly.pdbx_strand_id
1 'polypeptide(L)'
;MSHCTLAQEALVAKEQRVTVAADGTGDFQTVQEAVNAAPTDKTRRFVIHIKPGTYKEKLVLPQDKGPITFLGDDALTTILTYD
;
A
#
# COMPACT_ATOMS: atom_id res chain seq x y z
N MET A 1 7.76 -28.92 -23.44
CA MET A 1 7.17 -28.59 -22.13
C MET A 1 7.10 -27.08 -22.03
N SER A 2 6.02 -26.53 -22.57
CA SER A 2 5.75 -25.09 -22.59
C SER A 2 5.43 -24.64 -21.17
N HIS A 3 6.41 -24.06 -20.49
CA HIS A 3 6.13 -23.13 -19.41
C HIS A 3 5.66 -21.81 -20.05
N CYS A 4 4.38 -21.79 -20.46
CA CYS A 4 3.66 -20.55 -20.71
C CYS A 4 3.20 -20.02 -19.34
N THR A 5 4.15 -19.54 -18.54
CA THR A 5 3.86 -18.92 -17.25
C THR A 5 3.28 -17.53 -17.52
N LEU A 6 1.96 -17.46 -17.37
CA LEU A 6 1.19 -16.40 -16.72
C LEU A 6 1.43 -14.94 -17.15
N ALA A 7 0.39 -14.39 -17.76
CA ALA A 7 -0.26 -13.13 -17.39
C ALA A 7 0.65 -12.01 -16.82
N GLN A 8 0.86 -10.95 -17.60
CA GLN A 8 0.21 -9.65 -17.37
C GLN A 8 0.83 -8.61 -18.30
N GLU A 9 0.26 -8.44 -19.49
CA GLU A 9 0.34 -7.14 -20.16
C GLU A 9 -0.56 -6.18 -19.36
N ALA A 10 0.02 -5.41 -18.45
CA ALA A 10 -0.67 -4.27 -17.88
C ALA A 10 0.21 -3.05 -18.07
N LEU A 11 -0.28 -2.15 -18.93
CA LEU A 11 -0.06 -0.71 -18.86
C LEU A 11 0.60 -0.31 -17.54
N VAL A 12 1.90 -0.04 -17.56
CA VAL A 12 2.56 0.63 -16.41
C VAL A 12 2.12 2.08 -16.48
N ALA A 13 0.83 2.30 -16.21
CA ALA A 13 0.34 3.54 -15.66
C ALA A 13 1.25 3.83 -14.48
N LYS A 14 1.71 5.08 -14.43
CA LYS A 14 2.71 5.65 -13.51
C LYS A 14 2.22 5.61 -12.06
N GLU A 15 1.86 4.44 -11.55
CA GLU A 15 1.30 4.16 -10.24
C GLU A 15 2.41 3.51 -9.40
N GLN A 16 2.75 4.13 -8.28
CA GLN A 16 3.68 3.50 -7.33
C GLN A 16 2.87 2.64 -6.37
N ARG A 17 3.11 1.33 -6.40
CA ARG A 17 2.51 0.36 -5.48
C ARG A 17 3.53 -0.01 -4.42
N VAL A 18 3.12 0.02 -3.16
CA VAL A 18 3.92 -0.42 -2.01
C VAL A 18 3.10 -1.37 -1.16
N THR A 19 3.75 -2.36 -0.56
CA THR A 19 3.11 -3.38 0.28
C THR A 19 3.43 -3.14 1.74
N VAL A 20 2.41 -3.12 2.58
CA VAL A 20 2.52 -2.99 4.04
C VAL A 20 2.12 -4.32 4.64
N ALA A 21 3.01 -4.92 5.43
CA ALA A 21 2.77 -6.17 6.11
C ALA A 21 3.37 -6.14 7.51
N ALA A 22 2.52 -6.26 8.53
CA ALA A 22 2.95 -6.24 9.93
C ALA A 22 3.87 -7.42 10.30
N ASP A 23 3.84 -8.49 9.52
CA ASP A 23 4.72 -9.66 9.65
C ASP A 23 6.11 -9.45 9.04
N GLY A 24 6.37 -8.30 8.40
CA GLY A 24 7.63 -7.99 7.74
C GLY A 24 7.81 -8.61 6.36
N THR A 25 6.76 -9.20 5.78
CA THR A 25 6.80 -9.78 4.42
C THR A 25 6.51 -8.77 3.30
N GLY A 26 6.36 -7.49 3.65
CA GLY A 26 6.08 -6.38 2.75
C GLY A 26 7.24 -5.40 2.64
N ASP A 27 7.04 -4.32 1.88
CA ASP A 27 7.99 -3.21 1.77
C ASP A 27 8.07 -2.39 3.07
N PHE A 28 6.95 -2.31 3.80
CA PHE A 28 6.84 -1.58 5.06
C PHE A 28 6.12 -2.42 6.12
N GLN A 29 6.43 -2.17 7.39
CA GLN A 29 5.77 -2.83 8.52
C GLN A 29 4.55 -2.05 9.02
N THR A 30 4.58 -0.73 8.86
CA THR A 30 3.54 0.19 9.33
C THR A 30 2.91 0.97 8.18
N VAL A 31 1.65 1.37 8.36
CA VAL A 31 0.94 2.17 7.37
C VAL A 31 1.48 3.61 7.35
N GLN A 32 1.92 4.15 8.49
CA GLN A 32 2.53 5.47 8.57
C GLN A 32 3.84 5.56 7.77
N GLU A 33 4.69 4.53 7.78
CA GLU A 33 5.91 4.51 6.95
C GLU A 33 5.59 4.55 5.47
N ALA A 34 4.57 3.78 5.03
CA ALA A 34 4.12 3.81 3.64
C ALA A 34 3.57 5.18 3.23
N VAL A 35 2.82 5.85 4.12
CA VAL A 35 2.35 7.23 3.89
C VAL A 35 3.51 8.23 3.84
N ASN A 36 4.52 8.05 4.69
CA ASN A 36 5.71 8.90 4.69
C ASN A 36 6.52 8.76 3.40
N ALA A 37 6.61 7.52 2.88
CA ALA A 37 7.24 7.20 1.60
C ALA A 37 6.46 7.74 0.39
N ALA A 38 5.18 8.07 0.54
CA ALA A 38 4.40 8.65 -0.55
C ALA A 38 5.00 9.98 -1.01
N PRO A 39 5.25 10.17 -2.33
CA PRO A 39 5.74 11.44 -2.83
C PRO A 39 4.67 12.53 -2.73
N THR A 40 5.10 13.79 -2.64
CA THR A 40 4.21 14.97 -2.73
C THR A 40 3.76 15.25 -4.18
N ASP A 41 4.27 14.47 -5.13
CA ASP A 41 3.95 14.55 -6.55
C ASP A 41 2.48 14.12 -6.80
N LYS A 42 1.65 15.08 -7.20
CA LYS A 42 0.23 14.86 -7.52
C LYS A 42 0.00 14.22 -8.89
N THR A 43 1.05 14.04 -9.69
CA THR A 43 0.95 13.42 -11.03
C THR A 43 0.94 11.89 -11.00
N ARG A 44 1.24 11.30 -9.84
CA ARG A 44 1.30 9.85 -9.65
C ARG A 44 0.37 9.41 -8.53
N ARG A 45 -0.38 8.34 -8.78
CA ARG A 45 -1.16 7.68 -7.74
C ARG A 45 -0.25 6.77 -6.93
N PHE A 46 -0.30 6.92 -5.61
CA PHE A 46 0.43 6.09 -4.67
C PHE A 46 -0.54 5.07 -4.04
N VAL A 47 -0.35 3.79 -4.34
CA VAL A 47 -1.23 2.72 -3.90
C VAL A 47 -0.52 1.95 -2.78
N ILE A 48 -1.09 2.00 -1.58
CA ILE A 48 -0.62 1.33 -0.39
C ILE A 48 -1.44 0.05 -0.25
N HIS A 49 -0.83 -1.08 -0.56
CA HIS A 49 -1.40 -2.41 -0.39
C HIS A 49 -1.18 -2.88 1.05
N ILE A 50 -2.23 -3.04 1.83
CA ILE A 50 -2.15 -3.43 3.23
C ILE A 50 -2.57 -4.89 3.36
N LYS A 51 -1.63 -5.72 3.82
CA LYS A 51 -1.89 -7.13 4.12
C LYS A 51 -2.80 -7.28 5.35
N PRO A 52 -3.48 -8.43 5.49
CA PRO A 52 -4.26 -8.74 6.69
C PRO A 52 -3.41 -8.59 7.96
N GLY A 53 -3.92 -7.84 8.93
CA GLY A 53 -3.20 -7.50 10.15
C GLY A 53 -3.93 -6.46 11.00
N THR A 54 -3.58 -6.40 12.29
CA THR A 54 -4.06 -5.34 13.19
C THR A 54 -2.99 -4.27 13.33
N TYR A 55 -3.26 -3.08 12.81
CA TYR A 55 -2.39 -1.92 12.82
C TYR A 55 -2.90 -0.94 13.87
N LYS A 56 -2.30 -1.00 15.08
CA LYS A 56 -2.62 -0.09 16.19
C LYS A 56 -1.72 1.15 16.12
N GLU A 57 -2.03 2.10 15.25
CA GLU A 57 -1.19 3.28 15.04
C GLU A 57 -2.00 4.55 14.76
N LYS A 58 -1.44 5.70 15.14
CA LYS A 58 -2.02 7.01 14.82
C LYS A 58 -1.61 7.40 13.41
N LEU A 59 -2.53 7.31 12.46
CA LEU A 59 -2.29 7.76 11.10
C LEU A 59 -2.37 9.29 10.99
N VAL A 60 -1.28 9.89 10.55
CA VAL A 60 -1.20 11.29 10.16
C VAL A 60 -1.04 11.35 8.66
N LEU A 61 -2.09 11.85 7.98
CA LEU A 61 -2.10 12.08 6.54
C LEU A 61 -1.86 13.58 6.27
N PRO A 62 -0.62 14.00 5.99
CA PRO A 62 -0.36 15.38 5.61
C PRO A 62 -1.03 15.70 4.27
N GLN A 63 -1.74 16.85 4.22
CA GLN A 63 -2.49 17.29 3.04
C GLN A 63 -1.59 17.62 1.84
N ASP A 64 -0.28 17.79 2.07
CA ASP A 64 0.72 18.05 1.04
C ASP A 64 1.06 16.82 0.18
N LYS A 65 0.63 15.62 0.59
CA LYS A 65 0.89 14.39 -0.15
C LYS A 65 0.03 14.27 -1.40
N GLY A 66 0.54 13.52 -2.38
CA GLY A 66 -0.20 13.20 -3.61
C GLY A 66 -1.45 12.35 -3.35
N PRO A 67 -2.20 11.97 -4.41
CA PRO A 67 -3.35 11.09 -4.28
C PRO A 67 -2.90 9.69 -3.82
N ILE A 68 -3.21 9.36 -2.55
CA ILE A 68 -2.94 8.06 -1.93
C ILE A 68 -4.20 7.17 -2.02
N THR A 69 -4.01 5.88 -2.27
CA THR A 69 -5.06 4.86 -2.26
C THR A 69 -4.66 3.77 -1.30
N PHE A 70 -5.50 3.48 -0.31
CA PHE A 70 -5.34 2.33 0.57
C PHE A 70 -6.10 1.15 -0.02
N LEU A 71 -5.40 0.05 -0.27
CA LEU A 71 -5.95 -1.19 -0.80
C LEU A 71 -5.68 -2.28 0.23
N GLY A 72 -6.70 -2.71 0.96
CA GLY A 72 -6.60 -3.89 1.82
C GLY A 72 -6.82 -5.16 1.01
N ASP A 73 -6.04 -6.22 1.28
CA ASP A 73 -6.29 -7.58 0.75
C ASP A 73 -7.68 -8.08 1.20
N ASP A 74 -8.04 -7.78 2.45
CA ASP A 74 -9.29 -8.22 3.05
C ASP A 74 -9.76 -7.24 4.14
N ALA A 75 -11.00 -6.77 4.02
CA ALA A 75 -11.56 -5.73 4.88
C ALA A 75 -11.89 -6.21 6.31
N LEU A 76 -12.01 -7.51 6.54
CA LEU A 76 -12.34 -8.09 7.84
C LEU A 76 -11.08 -8.35 8.68
N THR A 77 -9.96 -8.61 8.02
CA THR A 77 -8.69 -8.96 8.64
C THR A 77 -7.71 -7.78 8.67
N THR A 78 -7.89 -6.77 7.83
CA THR A 78 -7.12 -5.52 7.85
C THR A 78 -7.78 -4.52 8.77
N ILE A 79 -7.38 -4.50 10.05
CA ILE A 79 -7.95 -3.61 11.06
C ILE A 79 -6.96 -2.51 11.39
N LEU A 80 -7.30 -1.27 11.01
CA LEU A 80 -6.63 -0.08 11.50
C LEU A 80 -7.40 0.45 12.71
N THR A 81 -6.74 0.49 13.87
CA THR A 81 -7.36 0.92 15.12
C THR A 81 -6.43 1.86 15.89
N TYR A 82 -7.01 2.69 16.75
CA TYR A 82 -6.35 3.68 17.58
C TYR A 82 -7.13 3.78 18.90
N ASP A 83 -6.43 3.95 20.03
CA ASP A 83 -7.01 4.16 21.37
C ASP A 83 -6.78 5.61 21.81
#